data_AF-A0A1M5V8G4-F1
#
_entry.id   AF-A0A1M5V8G4-F1
#
_cell.length_a   1.000
_cell.length_b   1.000
_cell.length_c   1.000
_cell.angle_alpha   90.00
_cell.angle_beta   90.00
_cell.angle_gamma   90.00
#
_symmetry.space_group_name_H-M   'P 1'
#
loop_
_entity.id
_entity.type
_entity.pdbx_description
1 polymer ?
#
loop_
_entity_poly.entity_id
_entity_poly.type
_entity_poly.pdbx_seq_one_letter_code
_entity_poly.pdbx_strand_id
1 'polypeptide(L)'
;MKKKLLSLIFGLLFTYGYSQKNYDSFVKEQELKNLYRLSTDEYNYLRQLFKFNGIPRYVVIDKNGDVIDGDFPMHNFDVLLEDILKKHQ
;
A
#
# COMPACT_ATOMS: atom_id res chain seq x y z
N MET A 1 -4.83 9.89 -23.10
CA MET A 1 -5.77 9.51 -22.02
C MET A 1 -5.18 8.39 -21.14
N LYS A 2 -4.07 8.64 -20.43
CA LYS A 2 -3.38 7.63 -19.60
C LYS A 2 -3.64 7.87 -18.11
N LYS A 3 -4.89 7.71 -17.68
CA LYS A 3 -5.29 7.85 -16.27
C LYS A 3 -6.36 6.80 -15.98
N LYS A 4 -6.01 5.69 -15.34
CA LYS A 4 -6.88 4.80 -14.55
C LYS A 4 -6.16 3.48 -14.21
N LEU A 5 -5.07 3.57 -13.46
CA LEU A 5 -4.81 2.56 -12.45
C LEU A 5 -4.42 3.35 -11.21
N LEU A 6 -5.37 3.51 -10.29
CA LEU A 6 -5.05 4.03 -8.97
C LEU A 6 -4.32 2.89 -8.27
N SER A 7 -3.00 2.87 -8.40
CA SER A 7 -2.11 1.99 -7.63
C SER A 7 -2.19 2.45 -6.18
N LEU A 8 -3.23 2.05 -5.46
CA LEU A 8 -3.34 2.28 -4.05
C LEU A 8 -2.86 1.02 -3.33
N ILE A 9 -1.58 1.05 -2.96
CA ILE A 9 -0.98 0.63 -1.68
C ILE A 9 0.52 0.87 -1.84
N PHE A 10 0.93 2.13 -1.65
CA PHE A 10 2.33 2.52 -1.76
C PHE A 10 2.89 3.14 -0.48
N GLY A 11 2.25 2.93 0.67
CA GLY A 11 2.67 3.60 1.89
C GLY A 11 2.33 2.90 3.20
N LEU A 12 2.02 1.60 3.18
CA LEU A 12 1.70 0.90 4.43
C LEU A 12 2.95 0.62 5.26
N LEU A 13 3.23 1.60 6.13
CA LEU A 13 3.70 1.45 7.50
C LEU A 13 5.12 0.92 7.70
N PHE A 14 6.10 1.77 7.45
CA PHE A 14 7.36 1.72 8.23
C PHE A 14 7.27 2.51 9.55
N THR A 15 6.12 3.11 9.84
CA THR A 15 6.00 4.17 10.85
C THR A 15 4.87 3.95 11.85
N TYR A 16 4.37 2.72 11.99
CA TYR A 16 3.44 2.40 13.08
C TYR A 16 4.11 2.72 14.42
N GLY A 17 3.49 3.57 15.22
CA GLY A 17 4.06 4.04 16.50
C GLY A 17 5.11 5.15 16.39
N TYR A 18 5.45 5.64 15.19
CA TYR A 18 6.34 6.78 15.06
C TYR A 18 5.62 8.07 15.50
N SER A 19 6.36 8.97 16.16
CA SER A 19 5.90 10.35 16.33
C SER A 19 5.68 10.99 14.95
N GLN A 20 4.80 12.00 14.86
CA GLN A 20 4.59 12.76 13.62
C GLN A 20 5.92 13.27 13.04
N LYS A 21 6.81 13.77 13.90
CA LYS A 21 8.14 14.26 13.51
C LYS A 21 9.00 13.18 12.84
N ASN A 22 9.03 11.97 13.38
CA ASN A 22 9.83 10.88 12.82
C ASN A 22 9.22 10.37 11.50
N TYR A 23 7.88 10.33 11.41
CA TYR A 23 7.19 10.05 10.15
C TYR A 23 7.57 11.08 9.08
N ASP A 24 7.42 12.37 9.37
CA ASP A 24 7.68 13.45 8.42
C ASP A 24 9.14 13.46 7.95
N SER A 25 10.08 13.19 8.87
CA SER A 25 11.51 13.10 8.55
C SER A 25 11.79 11.92 7.62
N PHE A 26 11.24 10.75 7.92
CA PHE A 26 11.39 9.56 7.08
C PHE A 26 10.81 9.76 5.67
N VAL A 27 9.60 10.32 5.57
CA VAL A 27 8.97 10.63 4.29
C VAL A 27 9.83 11.57 3.46
N LYS A 28 10.41 12.59 4.10
CA LYS A 28 11.27 13.56 3.44
C LYS A 28 12.60 12.94 2.99
N GLU A 29 13.26 12.17 3.85
CA GLU A 29 14.55 11.54 3.56
C GLU A 29 14.46 10.49 2.43
N GLN A 30 13.36 9.76 2.36
CA GLN A 30 13.11 8.73 1.36
C GLN A 30 12.40 9.26 0.11
N GLU A 31 12.15 10.58 0.04
CA GLU A 31 11.44 11.26 -1.06
C GLU A 31 10.11 10.59 -1.46
N LEU A 32 9.40 10.01 -0.49
CA LEU A 32 8.22 9.20 -0.74
C LEU A 32 7.02 10.08 -1.16
N LYS A 33 6.26 9.58 -2.14
CA LYS A 33 5.09 10.25 -2.72
C LYS A 33 3.86 9.33 -2.63
N ASN A 34 2.67 9.93 -2.65
CA ASN A 34 1.39 9.21 -2.55
C ASN A 34 1.21 8.41 -1.25
N LEU A 35 1.62 9.00 -0.13
CA LEU A 35 1.48 8.39 1.19
C LEU A 35 0.24 8.91 1.91
N TYR A 36 -0.38 8.03 2.70
CA TYR A 36 -1.40 8.37 3.67
C TYR A 36 -1.00 7.81 5.03
N ARG A 37 -0.94 8.68 6.05
CA ARG A 37 -0.60 8.26 7.41
C ARG A 37 -1.86 7.72 8.08
N LEU A 38 -1.78 6.49 8.56
CA LEU A 38 -2.86 5.85 9.30
C LEU A 38 -2.78 6.21 10.79
N SER A 39 -3.94 6.45 11.39
CA SER A 39 -4.14 6.40 12.83
C SER A 39 -4.01 4.96 13.35
N THR A 40 -3.89 4.82 14.68
CA THR A 40 -3.83 3.49 15.33
C THR A 40 -5.08 2.67 15.05
N ASP A 41 -6.25 3.30 15.04
CA ASP A 41 -7.53 2.62 14.84
C ASP A 41 -7.68 2.16 13.38
N GLU A 42 -7.32 3.01 12.41
CA GLU A 42 -7.29 2.62 11.00
C GLU A 42 -6.31 1.46 10.76
N TYR A 43 -5.12 1.49 11.37
CA TYR A 43 -4.17 0.38 11.29
C TYR A 43 -4.75 -0.92 11.85
N ASN A 44 -5.34 -0.88 13.05
CA ASN A 44 -5.93 -2.06 13.69
C ASN A 44 -7.10 -2.62 12.87
N TYR A 45 -7.93 -1.74 12.29
CA TYR A 45 -9.01 -2.13 11.40
C TYR A 45 -8.47 -2.84 10.15
N LEU A 46 -7.49 -2.25 9.46
CA LEU A 46 -6.89 -2.85 8.27
C LEU A 46 -6.19 -4.18 8.58
N ARG A 47 -5.54 -4.28 9.75
CA ARG A 47 -4.92 -5.52 10.24
C ARG A 47 -5.94 -6.65 10.36
N GLN A 48 -7.11 -6.37 10.94
CA GLN A 48 -8.18 -7.36 11.08
C GLN A 48 -8.81 -7.70 9.73
N LEU A 49 -9.06 -6.68 8.89
CA LEU A 49 -9.68 -6.83 7.59
C LEU A 49 -8.83 -7.72 6.65
N PHE A 50 -7.54 -7.41 6.54
CA PHE A 50 -6.61 -8.13 5.66
C PHE A 50 -5.87 -9.28 6.35
N LYS A 51 -6.17 -9.54 7.64
CA LYS A 51 -5.64 -10.65 8.44
C LYS A 51 -4.11 -10.78 8.42
N PHE A 52 -3.38 -9.66 8.45
CA PHE A 52 -1.92 -9.69 8.53
C PHE A 52 -1.41 -9.56 9.97
N ASN A 53 -0.25 -10.15 10.25
CA ASN A 53 0.36 -10.15 11.59
C ASN A 53 1.70 -9.41 11.66
N GLY A 54 2.17 -8.87 10.54
CA GLY A 54 3.43 -8.16 10.45
C GLY A 54 3.48 -7.24 9.23
N ILE A 55 4.48 -6.38 9.24
CA ILE A 55 4.83 -5.47 8.15
C ILE A 55 6.15 -5.91 7.50
N PRO A 56 6.38 -5.60 6.21
CA PRO A 56 5.47 -4.92 5.29
C PRO A 56 4.35 -5.84 4.74
N ARG A 57 3.20 -5.24 4.40
CA ARG A 57 2.08 -5.92 3.73
C ARG A 57 1.64 -5.13 2.50
N TYR A 58 1.52 -5.82 1.37
CA TYR A 58 1.07 -5.25 0.10
C TYR A 58 -0.22 -5.93 -0.33
N VAL A 59 -1.22 -5.13 -0.69
CA VAL A 59 -2.49 -5.58 -1.24
C VAL A 59 -2.67 -4.83 -2.57
N VAL A 60 -3.33 -5.42 -3.55
CA VAL A 60 -3.70 -4.76 -4.80
C VAL A 60 -5.21 -4.66 -4.83
N ILE A 61 -5.71 -3.44 -5.00
CA ILE A 61 -7.13 -3.13 -5.03
C ILE A 61 -7.44 -2.44 -6.36
N ASP A 62 -8.56 -2.79 -6.99
CA ASP A 62 -9.00 -2.17 -8.22
C ASP A 62 -9.74 -0.83 -7.99
N LYS A 63 -10.20 -0.20 -9.08
CA LYS A 63 -10.94 1.07 -9.01
C LYS A 63 -12.32 0.98 -8.34
N ASN A 64 -12.90 -0.22 -8.26
CA ASN A 64 -14.21 -0.48 -7.67
C ASN A 64 -14.09 -0.79 -6.17
N GLY A 65 -12.87 -1.02 -5.67
CA GLY A 65 -12.58 -1.39 -4.29
C GLY A 65 -12.43 -2.90 -4.09
N ASP A 66 -12.39 -3.67 -5.18
CA ASP A 66 -12.23 -5.13 -5.11
C ASP A 66 -10.76 -5.52 -4.92
N VAL A 67 -10.52 -6.50 -4.05
CA VAL A 67 -9.17 -7.01 -3.80
C VAL A 67 -8.76 -7.93 -4.95
N ILE A 68 -7.78 -7.48 -5.73
CA ILE A 68 -7.17 -8.24 -6.83
C ILE A 68 -6.15 -9.24 -6.27
N ASP A 69 -5.32 -8.79 -5.34
CA ASP A 69 -4.32 -9.62 -4.67
C ASP A 69 -4.20 -9.21 -3.20
N GLY A 70 -4.47 -10.15 -2.29
CA GLY A 70 -4.43 -9.94 -0.86
C GLY A 70 -3.03 -9.99 -0.25
N ASP A 71 -2.03 -10.53 -0.96
CA ASP A 71 -0.68 -10.78 -0.45
C ASP A 71 0.38 -10.59 -1.53
N PHE A 72 0.43 -9.37 -2.08
CA PHE A 72 1.21 -9.09 -3.27
C PHE A 72 2.72 -9.21 -3.01
N PRO A 73 3.46 -10.06 -3.74
CA PRO A 73 4.89 -10.23 -3.51
C PRO A 73 5.68 -9.10 -4.18
N MET A 74 5.97 -8.06 -3.39
CA MET A 74 6.63 -6.83 -3.84
C MET A 74 8.00 -7.04 -4.50
N HIS A 75 8.70 -8.13 -4.19
CA HIS A 75 10.00 -8.44 -4.82
C HIS A 75 9.89 -8.69 -6.34
N ASN A 76 8.69 -8.99 -6.86
CA ASN A 76 8.42 -9.20 -8.28
C ASN A 76 7.48 -8.13 -8.87
N PHE A 77 7.51 -6.91 -8.31
CA PHE A 77 6.54 -5.85 -8.60
C PHE A 77 6.33 -5.61 -10.10
N ASP A 78 7.40 -5.38 -10.86
CA ASP A 78 7.29 -5.01 -12.28
C ASP A 78 6.60 -6.10 -13.12
N VAL A 79 7.00 -7.36 -12.91
CA VAL A 79 6.46 -8.51 -13.64
C VAL A 79 4.98 -8.72 -13.30
N LEU A 80 4.64 -8.71 -12.00
CA LEU A 80 3.29 -8.99 -11.55
C LEU A 80 2.32 -7.84 -11.85
N LEU A 81 2.80 -6.60 -11.78
CA LEU A 81 2.01 -5.44 -12.15
C LEU A 81 1.61 -5.50 -13.63
N GLU A 82 2.54 -5.84 -14.52
CA GLU A 82 2.22 -6.00 -15.94
C GLU A 82 1.15 -7.07 -16.18
N ASP A 83 1.25 -8.21 -15.48
CA ASP A 83 0.28 -9.29 -15.62
C ASP A 83 -1.10 -8.89 -15.10
N ILE A 84 -1.16 -8.18 -13.97
CA ILE A 84 -2.42 -7.63 -13.43
C ILE A 84 -3.02 -6.63 -14.43
N LEU A 85 -2.20 -5.74 -14.98
CA LEU A 85 -2.61 -4.74 -15.97
C LEU A 85 -3.15 -5.35 -17.26
N LYS A 86 -2.56 -6.46 -17.73
CA LYS A 86 -3.03 -7.18 -18.93
C LYS A 86 -4.36 -7.90 -18.68
N LYS A 87 -4.56 -8.45 -17.48
CA LYS A 87 -5.77 -9.22 -17.12
C LYS A 87 -6.99 -8.38 -16.79
N HIS A 88 -6.79 -7.14 -16.35
CA HIS A 88 -7.87 -6.25 -15.85
C HIS A 88 -8.02 -4.96 -16.67
N GLN A 89 -7.66 -5.00 -17.96
CA GLN A 89 -7.86 -3.91 -18.94
C GLN A 89 -9.29 -3.85 -19.47
#